data_AF-A0A2N2CG24-F1
#
_entry.id   AF-A0A2N2CG24-F1
#
_cell.length_a   1.000
_cell.length_b   1.000
_cell.length_c   1.000
_cell.angle_alpha   90.00
_cell.angle_beta   90.00
_cell.angle_gamma   90.00
#
_symmetry.space_group_name_H-M   'P 1'
#
loop_
_entity.id
_entity.type
_entity.pdbx_description
1 polymer ?
#
loop_
_entity_poly.entity_id
_entity_poly.type
_entity_poly.pdbx_seq_one_letter_code
_entity_poly.pdbx_strand_id
1 'polypeptide(L)'
;MARIYSPSQSHSCDYGVDFINGVAVVPDADTDVLAWFTSKGYTVVTGKDVLSPWDYLKAEELAMFSAYAGINPTGLTKLELVTQIESQLELMKIEITEFTAIDNVDGGTVAVPTYADAAAVIAALPVLVECDAGTVLVPVTTWVDTDTYDIETAGSYTFTATIGTLPVPYANTGAFTVTVEVIIAE
;
A
#
# COMPACT_ATOMS: atom_id res chain seq x y z
N MET A 1 2.94 8.32 13.26
CA MET A 1 2.10 8.91 14.34
C MET A 1 1.48 7.78 15.15
N ALA A 2 1.22 7.98 16.43
CA ALA A 2 0.53 7.05 17.32
C ALA A 2 -0.92 7.46 17.53
N ARG A 3 -1.84 6.48 17.53
CA ARG A 3 -3.22 6.67 17.99
C ARG A 3 -3.31 6.48 19.49
N ILE A 4 -4.08 7.33 20.15
CA ILE A 4 -4.33 7.27 21.60
C ILE A 4 -5.83 7.03 21.80
N TYR A 5 -6.19 5.91 22.43
CA TYR A 5 -7.56 5.56 22.76
C TYR A 5 -7.86 5.84 24.23
N SER A 6 -8.92 6.62 24.45
CA SER A 6 -9.44 7.00 25.76
C SER A 6 -10.20 5.85 26.42
N PRO A 7 -10.07 5.65 27.75
CA PRO A 7 -10.94 4.76 28.51
C PRO A 7 -12.43 5.12 28.35
N SER A 8 -12.72 6.42 28.22
CA SER A 8 -14.06 6.90 27.86
C SER A 8 -14.17 7.03 26.35
N GLN A 9 -14.90 6.11 25.72
CA GLN A 9 -14.98 5.94 24.26
C GLN A 9 -15.82 7.01 23.56
N SER A 10 -16.51 7.88 24.32
CA SER A 10 -17.26 9.03 23.81
C SER A 10 -16.57 10.37 24.09
N HIS A 11 -15.33 10.32 24.57
CA HIS A 11 -14.56 11.49 24.98
C HIS A 11 -14.19 12.38 23.80
N SER A 12 -14.71 13.60 23.77
CA SER A 12 -14.34 14.62 22.79
C SER A 12 -13.98 15.89 23.55
N CYS A 13 -12.77 15.95 24.09
CA CYS A 13 -12.25 17.18 24.70
C CYS A 13 -10.77 17.34 24.39
N ASP A 14 -10.31 18.59 24.47
CA ASP A 14 -8.94 19.00 24.16
C ASP A 14 -8.09 19.03 25.44
N TYR A 15 -7.07 18.18 25.50
CA TYR A 15 -6.03 18.16 26.55
C TYR A 15 -4.67 18.63 26.01
N GLY A 16 -4.65 19.56 25.05
CA GLY A 16 -3.48 19.81 24.20
C GLY A 16 -3.28 18.73 23.13
N VAL A 17 -4.25 17.81 23.04
CA VAL A 17 -4.38 16.75 22.06
C VAL A 17 -5.88 16.61 21.81
N ASP A 18 -6.28 16.72 20.55
CA ASP A 18 -7.69 16.72 20.15
C ASP A 18 -8.24 15.29 20.12
N PHE A 19 -9.04 14.93 21.13
CA PHE A 19 -9.81 13.69 21.09
C PHE A 19 -11.10 13.87 20.30
N ILE A 20 -11.35 12.93 19.40
CA ILE A 20 -12.56 12.82 18.61
C ILE A 20 -13.18 11.46 18.90
N ASN A 21 -14.34 11.44 19.58
CA ASN A 21 -15.04 10.20 19.93
C ASN A 21 -14.11 9.18 20.62
N GLY A 22 -13.28 9.63 21.54
CA GLY A 22 -12.39 8.78 22.34
C GLY A 22 -11.10 8.35 21.66
N VAL A 23 -10.73 8.90 20.49
CA VAL A 23 -9.43 8.66 19.86
C VAL A 23 -8.75 9.97 19.46
N ALA A 24 -7.44 10.02 19.62
CA ALA A 24 -6.59 11.12 19.14
C ALA A 24 -5.36 10.58 18.43
N VAL A 25 -4.60 11.46 17.78
CA VAL A 25 -3.33 11.13 17.13
C VAL A 25 -2.25 12.13 17.53
N VAL A 26 -1.04 11.64 17.79
CA VAL A 26 0.17 12.44 18.03
C VAL A 26 1.37 11.80 17.32
N PRO A 27 2.43 12.52 16.94
CA PRO A 27 3.66 11.93 16.44
C PRO A 27 4.21 10.82 17.35
N ASP A 28 4.73 9.71 16.79
CA ASP A 28 5.37 8.66 17.61
C ASP A 28 6.62 9.18 18.33
N ALA A 29 7.22 10.23 17.78
CA ALA A 29 8.39 10.91 18.36
C ALA A 29 8.06 11.67 19.66
N ASP A 30 6.79 11.98 19.93
CA ASP A 30 6.36 12.70 21.14
C ASP A 30 6.23 11.75 22.34
N THR A 31 7.35 11.11 22.70
CA THR A 31 7.40 10.04 23.71
C THR A 31 6.91 10.49 25.08
N ASP A 32 7.07 11.77 25.43
CA ASP A 32 6.61 12.31 26.71
C ASP A 32 5.08 12.37 26.80
N VAL A 33 4.42 12.80 25.72
CA VAL A 33 2.95 12.85 25.62
C VAL A 33 2.40 11.43 25.67
N LEU A 34 2.99 10.51 24.90
CA LEU A 34 2.60 9.11 24.89
C LEU A 34 2.74 8.46 26.28
N ALA A 35 3.88 8.64 26.94
CA ALA A 35 4.11 8.11 28.27
C ALA A 35 3.12 8.68 29.30
N TRP A 36 2.79 9.97 29.19
CA TRP A 36 1.77 10.59 30.05
C TRP A 36 0.42 9.90 29.88
N PHE A 37 -0.08 9.74 28.65
CA PHE A 37 -1.36 9.09 28.39
C PHE A 37 -1.38 7.62 28.84
N THR A 38 -0.31 6.86 28.57
CA THR A 38 -0.18 5.48 29.08
C THR A 38 -0.24 5.44 30.61
N SER A 39 0.42 6.37 31.31
CA SER A 39 0.37 6.45 32.78
C SER A 39 -1.03 6.76 33.34
N LYS A 40 -1.90 7.34 32.52
CA LYS A 40 -3.31 7.64 32.84
C LYS A 40 -4.28 6.55 32.41
N GLY A 41 -3.78 5.42 31.91
CA GLY A 41 -4.58 4.26 31.51
C GLY A 41 -5.16 4.35 30.10
N TYR A 42 -4.68 5.26 29.26
CA TYR A 42 -5.03 5.29 27.84
C TYR A 42 -4.24 4.22 27.09
N THR A 43 -4.82 3.70 26.02
CA THR A 43 -4.14 2.74 25.14
C THR A 43 -3.46 3.48 23.99
N VAL A 44 -2.16 3.28 23.83
CA VAL A 44 -1.36 3.87 22.74
C VAL A 44 -1.08 2.80 21.69
N VAL A 45 -1.37 3.11 20.44
CA VAL A 45 -1.08 2.28 19.26
C VAL A 45 -0.12 3.05 18.37
N THR A 46 1.16 2.69 18.41
CA THR A 46 2.24 3.35 17.63
C THR A 46 2.20 3.00 16.14
N GLY A 47 2.76 3.85 15.28
CA GLY A 47 2.88 3.60 13.83
C GLY A 47 1.56 3.61 13.07
N LYS A 48 0.52 4.24 13.63
CA LYS A 48 -0.77 4.52 12.98
C LYS A 48 -0.81 5.99 12.58
N ASP A 49 -0.26 6.26 11.39
CA ASP A 49 0.20 7.58 10.99
C ASP A 49 -0.87 8.64 10.79
N VAL A 50 -2.16 8.29 10.75
CA VAL A 50 -3.30 9.19 10.63
C VAL A 50 -4.54 8.55 11.26
N LEU A 51 -5.52 9.35 11.69
CA LEU A 51 -6.87 8.85 11.99
C LEU A 51 -7.51 8.31 10.70
N SER A 52 -7.97 7.07 10.75
CA SER A 52 -8.76 6.49 9.66
C SER A 52 -10.19 7.03 9.68
N PRO A 53 -10.96 6.92 8.58
CA PRO A 53 -12.36 7.36 8.56
C PRO A 53 -13.24 6.78 9.69
N TRP A 54 -13.00 5.52 10.08
CA TRP A 54 -13.71 4.87 11.19
C TRP A 54 -13.33 5.40 12.57
N ASP A 55 -12.14 6.00 12.74
CA ASP A 55 -11.75 6.62 14.01
C ASP A 55 -12.63 7.82 14.35
N TYR A 56 -13.23 8.48 13.36
CA TYR A 56 -14.18 9.56 13.56
C TYR A 56 -15.57 9.10 14.00
N LEU A 57 -15.89 7.80 13.90
CA LEU A 57 -17.20 7.27 14.27
C LEU A 57 -17.27 6.95 15.78
N LYS A 58 -18.47 7.01 16.35
CA LYS A 58 -18.74 6.54 17.71
C LYS A 58 -18.69 5.01 17.75
N ALA A 59 -18.44 4.45 18.94
CA ALA A 59 -18.47 3.00 19.15
C ALA A 59 -19.81 2.36 18.70
N GLU A 60 -20.92 3.05 18.92
CA GLU A 60 -22.26 2.63 18.48
C GLU A 60 -22.38 2.54 16.95
N GLU A 61 -21.84 3.53 16.22
CA GLU A 61 -21.84 3.57 14.76
C GLU A 61 -20.91 2.49 14.19
N LEU A 62 -19.75 2.28 14.82
CA LEU A 62 -18.83 1.19 14.48
C LEU A 62 -19.47 -0.18 14.71
N ALA A 63 -20.23 -0.34 15.79
CA ALA A 63 -20.95 -1.58 16.07
C ALA A 63 -22.02 -1.87 15.00
N MET A 64 -22.72 -0.85 14.50
CA MET A 64 -23.66 -1.00 13.38
C MET A 64 -22.95 -1.44 12.10
N PHE A 65 -21.80 -0.82 11.77
CA PHE A 65 -21.02 -1.19 10.59
C PHE A 65 -20.42 -2.61 10.71
N SER A 66 -19.98 -2.99 11.91
CA SER A 66 -19.31 -4.27 12.19
C SER A 66 -20.13 -5.48 11.75
N ALA A 67 -21.47 -5.43 11.91
CA ALA A 67 -22.34 -6.50 11.46
C ALA A 67 -22.28 -6.73 9.94
N TYR A 68 -22.12 -5.68 9.13
CA TYR A 68 -21.95 -5.79 7.68
C TYR A 68 -20.58 -6.35 7.28
N ALA A 69 -19.57 -6.14 8.13
CA ALA A 69 -18.23 -6.70 7.95
C ALA A 69 -18.08 -8.12 8.54
N GLY A 70 -19.16 -8.75 9.01
CA GLY A 70 -19.12 -10.09 9.63
C GLY A 70 -18.50 -10.12 11.03
N ILE A 71 -18.35 -8.96 11.67
CA ILE A 71 -17.79 -8.80 13.03
C ILE A 71 -18.94 -8.82 14.04
N ASN A 72 -18.80 -9.59 15.13
CA ASN A 72 -19.72 -9.50 16.27
C ASN A 72 -19.28 -8.37 17.21
N PRO A 73 -20.04 -7.27 17.31
CA PRO A 73 -19.62 -6.10 18.11
C PRO A 73 -19.84 -6.28 19.62
N THR A 74 -20.48 -7.36 20.06
CA THR A 74 -20.90 -7.52 21.46
C THR A 74 -19.71 -7.52 22.42
N GLY A 75 -19.68 -6.56 23.34
CA GLY A 75 -18.64 -6.44 24.36
C GLY A 75 -17.31 -5.87 23.87
N LEU A 76 -17.22 -5.49 22.58
CA LEU A 76 -16.01 -4.89 22.03
C LEU A 76 -15.93 -3.39 22.36
N THR A 77 -14.73 -2.94 22.70
CA THR A 77 -14.36 -1.54 22.79
C THR A 77 -14.20 -0.93 21.39
N LYS A 78 -14.23 0.41 21.29
CA LYS A 78 -13.96 1.14 20.06
C LYS A 78 -12.63 0.74 19.41
N LEU A 79 -11.56 0.59 20.20
CA LEU A 79 -10.27 0.12 19.71
C LEU A 79 -10.39 -1.26 19.07
N GLU A 80 -11.08 -2.20 19.73
CA GLU A 80 -11.26 -3.55 19.20
C GLU A 80 -12.12 -3.57 17.95
N LEU A 81 -13.19 -2.76 17.89
CA LEU A 81 -14.02 -2.60 16.70
C LEU A 81 -13.20 -2.05 15.53
N VAL A 82 -12.44 -0.96 15.74
CA VAL A 82 -11.55 -0.38 14.73
C VAL A 82 -10.52 -1.40 14.25
N THR A 83 -9.86 -2.11 15.18
CA THR A 83 -8.85 -3.11 14.85
C THR A 83 -9.44 -4.24 14.02
N GLN A 84 -10.62 -4.74 14.38
CA GLN A 84 -11.28 -5.81 13.63
C GLN A 84 -11.79 -5.33 12.27
N ILE A 85 -12.32 -4.11 12.17
CA ILE A 85 -12.72 -3.51 10.89
C ILE A 85 -11.51 -3.39 9.97
N GLU A 86 -10.39 -2.84 10.45
CA GLU A 86 -9.14 -2.75 9.69
C GLU A 86 -8.67 -4.13 9.22
N SER A 87 -8.72 -5.12 10.10
CA SER A 87 -8.33 -6.49 9.77
C SER A 87 -9.25 -7.12 8.72
N GLN A 88 -10.56 -6.91 8.81
CA GLN A 88 -11.53 -7.42 7.83
C GLN A 88 -11.38 -6.72 6.48
N LEU A 89 -11.16 -5.41 6.47
CA LEU A 89 -10.93 -4.67 5.23
C LEU A 89 -9.67 -5.16 4.49
N GLU A 90 -8.63 -5.56 5.24
CA GLU A 90 -7.44 -6.17 4.66
C GLU A 90 -7.76 -7.54 4.00
N LEU A 91 -8.60 -8.35 4.65
CA LEU A 91 -9.05 -9.64 4.10
C LEU A 91 -10.01 -9.49 2.90
N MET A 92 -10.69 -8.35 2.79
CA MET A 92 -11.61 -8.04 1.69
C MET A 92 -10.91 -7.44 0.47
N LYS A 93 -9.57 -7.30 0.51
CA LYS A 93 -8.82 -6.85 -0.67
C LYS A 93 -9.01 -7.81 -1.83
N ILE A 94 -9.04 -7.24 -3.03
CA ILE A 94 -9.13 -7.98 -4.28
C ILE A 94 -7.70 -8.39 -4.65
N GLU A 95 -7.41 -9.68 -4.57
CA GLU A 95 -6.13 -10.22 -5.00
C GLU A 95 -6.04 -10.15 -6.54
N ILE A 96 -5.00 -9.50 -7.06
CA ILE A 96 -4.70 -9.56 -8.49
C ILE A 96 -4.27 -10.99 -8.84
N THR A 97 -4.68 -11.49 -9.99
CA THR A 97 -4.28 -12.83 -10.44
C THR A 97 -3.13 -12.80 -11.43
N GLU A 98 -2.95 -11.68 -12.12
CA GLU A 98 -1.89 -11.43 -13.09
C GLU A 98 -1.81 -9.94 -13.43
N PHE A 99 -0.71 -9.54 -14.05
CA PHE A 99 -0.59 -8.28 -14.78
C PHE A 99 -0.81 -8.52 -16.27
N THR A 100 -1.32 -7.52 -16.97
CA THR A 100 -1.41 -7.54 -18.43
C THR A 100 0.00 -7.62 -19.01
N ALA A 101 0.18 -8.54 -19.97
CA ALA A 101 1.45 -8.68 -20.67
C ALA A 101 1.80 -7.40 -21.45
N ILE A 102 3.08 -7.04 -21.44
CA ILE A 102 3.61 -5.93 -22.22
C ILE A 102 4.23 -6.50 -23.48
N ASP A 103 3.96 -5.88 -24.62
CA ASP A 103 4.60 -6.24 -25.89
C ASP A 103 6.12 -6.04 -25.79
N ASN A 104 6.86 -6.91 -26.49
CA ASN A 104 8.31 -6.78 -26.58
C ASN A 104 8.69 -5.43 -27.19
N VAL A 105 9.75 -4.84 -26.65
CA VAL A 105 10.30 -3.57 -27.11
C VAL A 105 11.35 -3.84 -28.19
N ASP A 106 11.25 -3.11 -29.29
CA ASP A 106 12.28 -3.12 -30.33
C ASP A 106 13.51 -2.34 -29.87
N GLY A 107 14.60 -3.06 -29.62
CA GLY A 107 15.90 -2.51 -29.25
C GLY A 107 16.77 -2.11 -30.44
N GLY A 108 16.33 -2.34 -31.69
CA GLY A 108 17.10 -2.10 -32.91
C GLY A 108 17.96 -3.31 -33.29
N THR A 109 19.07 -3.06 -34.00
CA THR A 109 20.04 -4.09 -34.40
C THR A 109 21.40 -3.86 -33.74
N VAL A 110 22.28 -4.88 -33.73
CA VAL A 110 23.66 -4.73 -33.25
C VAL A 110 24.40 -3.58 -33.96
N ALA A 111 24.12 -3.37 -35.25
CA ALA A 111 24.73 -2.28 -36.02
C ALA A 111 24.13 -0.90 -35.71
N VAL A 112 22.84 -0.85 -35.35
CA VAL A 112 22.10 0.39 -35.10
C VAL A 112 21.16 0.19 -33.90
N PRO A 113 21.70 0.21 -32.67
CA PRO A 113 20.89 0.03 -31.47
C PRO A 113 20.01 1.26 -31.23
N THR A 114 18.77 1.03 -30.81
CA THR A 114 17.80 2.07 -30.43
C THR A 114 18.17 2.69 -29.08
N TYR A 115 18.64 1.87 -28.14
CA TYR A 115 19.03 2.27 -26.80
C TYR A 115 20.52 2.07 -26.61
N ALA A 116 21.21 3.07 -26.08
CA ALA A 116 22.67 3.02 -25.92
C ALA A 116 23.10 2.09 -24.76
N ASP A 117 22.25 1.92 -23.75
CA ASP A 117 22.50 1.14 -22.55
C ASP A 117 21.18 0.76 -21.86
N ALA A 118 21.28 -0.06 -20.80
CA ALA A 118 20.14 -0.48 -19.99
C ALA A 118 19.41 0.70 -19.31
N ALA A 119 20.11 1.80 -18.99
CA ALA A 119 19.47 2.96 -18.36
C ALA A 119 18.58 3.72 -19.35
N ALA A 120 18.98 3.79 -20.62
CA ALA A 120 18.17 4.33 -21.71
C ALA A 120 16.91 3.49 -21.96
N VAL A 121 17.02 2.16 -21.85
CA VAL A 121 15.84 1.27 -21.86
C VAL A 121 14.93 1.58 -20.69
N ILE A 122 15.44 1.56 -19.45
CA ILE A 122 14.64 1.78 -18.24
C ILE A 122 13.90 3.11 -18.29
N ALA A 123 14.52 4.16 -18.85
CA ALA A 123 13.90 5.47 -19.01
C ALA A 123 12.76 5.50 -20.05
N ALA A 124 12.74 4.56 -21.00
CA ALA A 124 11.71 4.44 -22.02
C ALA A 124 10.57 3.50 -21.63
N LEU A 125 10.76 2.63 -20.64
CA LEU A 125 9.77 1.66 -20.19
C LEU A 125 8.59 2.32 -19.45
N PRO A 126 7.40 1.67 -19.42
CA PRO A 126 6.20 2.24 -18.81
C PRO A 126 6.37 2.49 -17.30
N VAL A 127 5.86 3.62 -16.83
CA VAL A 127 5.78 3.96 -15.39
C VAL A 127 4.49 3.47 -14.73
N LEU A 128 3.54 2.98 -15.53
CA LEU A 128 2.29 2.35 -15.11
C LEU A 128 2.16 1.02 -15.84
N VAL A 129 1.70 0.01 -15.14
CA VAL A 129 1.36 -1.31 -15.68
C VAL A 129 -0.08 -1.65 -15.34
N GLU A 130 -0.72 -2.43 -16.20
CA GLU A 130 -2.13 -2.77 -16.03
C GLU A 130 -2.29 -4.13 -15.34
N CYS A 131 -3.32 -4.26 -14.51
CA CYS A 131 -3.80 -5.55 -14.00
C CYS A 131 -5.33 -5.58 -14.04
N ASP A 132 -5.93 -6.68 -13.56
CA ASP A 132 -7.38 -6.88 -13.53
C ASP A 132 -8.02 -6.63 -14.91
N ALA A 133 -7.54 -7.39 -15.90
CA ALA A 133 -7.96 -7.30 -17.30
C ALA A 133 -7.82 -5.89 -17.92
N GLY A 134 -6.79 -5.14 -17.53
CA GLY A 134 -6.49 -3.82 -18.09
C GLY A 134 -7.23 -2.66 -17.42
N THR A 135 -7.98 -2.91 -16.36
CA THR A 135 -8.84 -1.89 -15.74
C THR A 135 -8.16 -1.12 -14.61
N VAL A 136 -7.07 -1.66 -14.07
CA VAL A 136 -6.35 -1.10 -12.92
C VAL A 136 -4.95 -0.72 -13.34
N LEU A 137 -4.56 0.52 -13.07
CA LEU A 137 -3.21 1.02 -13.31
C LEU A 137 -2.41 1.00 -12.01
N VAL A 138 -1.26 0.33 -12.04
CA VAL A 138 -0.35 0.20 -10.90
C VAL A 138 0.97 0.89 -11.23
N PRO A 139 1.50 1.75 -10.35
CA PRO A 139 2.78 2.40 -10.57
C PRO A 139 3.95 1.41 -10.56
N VAL A 140 4.89 1.62 -11.47
CA VAL A 140 6.21 1.00 -11.44
C VAL A 140 7.18 1.98 -10.80
N THR A 141 7.88 1.53 -9.76
CA THR A 141 8.88 2.35 -9.06
C THR A 141 10.22 2.39 -9.80
N THR A 142 10.63 1.25 -10.38
CA THR A 142 11.79 1.13 -11.25
C THR A 142 11.69 -0.14 -12.08
N TRP A 143 12.39 -0.17 -13.22
CA TRP A 143 12.72 -1.40 -13.93
C TRP A 143 14.14 -1.84 -13.57
N VAL A 144 14.36 -3.15 -13.57
CA VAL A 144 15.66 -3.77 -13.29
C VAL A 144 16.04 -4.66 -14.46
N ASP A 145 17.20 -4.40 -15.05
CA ASP A 145 17.84 -5.32 -15.99
C ASP A 145 18.28 -6.58 -15.24
N THR A 146 17.73 -7.73 -15.65
CA THR A 146 17.94 -9.01 -14.96
C THR A 146 18.86 -9.98 -15.68
N ASP A 147 19.21 -9.71 -16.94
CA ASP A 147 20.02 -10.61 -17.77
C ASP A 147 21.18 -9.94 -18.49
N THR A 148 21.47 -8.68 -18.17
CA THR A 148 22.64 -7.91 -18.63
C THR A 148 22.52 -7.51 -20.10
N TYR A 149 21.71 -6.48 -20.34
CA TYR A 149 21.52 -5.87 -21.66
C TYR A 149 22.85 -5.55 -22.35
N ASP A 150 23.01 -6.05 -23.58
CA ASP A 150 24.21 -5.90 -24.40
C ASP A 150 23.85 -5.52 -25.83
N ILE A 151 24.31 -4.34 -26.26
CA ILE A 151 24.06 -3.83 -27.62
C ILE A 151 24.90 -4.54 -28.68
N GLU A 152 25.99 -5.19 -28.28
CA GLU A 152 26.93 -5.86 -29.22
C GLU A 152 26.48 -7.28 -29.58
N THR A 153 25.45 -7.79 -28.89
CA THR A 153 24.96 -9.16 -29.04
C THR A 153 23.48 -9.15 -29.43
N ALA A 154 23.13 -9.83 -30.52
CA ALA A 154 21.72 -10.05 -30.86
C ALA A 154 21.08 -10.99 -29.83
N GLY A 155 19.89 -10.65 -29.34
CA GLY A 155 19.29 -11.36 -28.22
C GLY A 155 17.96 -10.78 -27.74
N SER A 156 17.42 -11.40 -26.70
CA SER A 156 16.27 -10.94 -25.92
C SER A 156 16.78 -10.63 -24.52
N TYR A 157 16.48 -9.44 -24.04
CA TYR A 157 16.94 -8.94 -22.76
C TYR A 157 15.76 -8.60 -21.84
N THR A 158 15.67 -9.27 -20.71
CA THR A 158 14.57 -9.20 -19.74
C THR A 158 14.77 -8.06 -18.74
N PHE A 159 13.78 -7.18 -18.68
CA PHE A 159 13.64 -6.17 -17.64
C PHE A 159 12.47 -6.53 -16.73
N THR A 160 12.69 -6.55 -15.42
CA THR A 160 11.67 -6.84 -14.41
C THR A 160 11.25 -5.58 -13.66
N ALA A 161 9.95 -5.32 -13.57
CA ALA A 161 9.40 -4.18 -12.85
C ALA A 161 9.42 -4.38 -11.32
N THR A 162 9.83 -3.34 -10.61
CA THR A 162 9.55 -3.19 -9.17
C THR A 162 8.23 -2.46 -9.01
N ILE A 163 7.19 -3.20 -8.62
CA ILE A 163 5.82 -2.69 -8.48
C ILE A 163 5.71 -1.78 -7.25
N GLY A 164 5.07 -0.63 -7.42
CA GLY A 164 4.77 0.31 -6.35
C GLY A 164 3.53 -0.08 -5.55
N THR A 165 2.97 0.90 -4.82
CA THR A 165 1.76 0.68 -4.04
C THR A 165 0.57 0.45 -4.97
N LEU A 166 -0.12 -0.69 -4.78
CA LEU A 166 -1.36 -0.97 -5.50
C LEU A 166 -2.48 -0.02 -5.04
N PRO A 167 -3.37 0.41 -5.95
CA PRO A 167 -4.56 1.16 -5.57
C PRO A 167 -5.47 0.28 -4.69
N VAL A 168 -6.07 0.87 -3.66
CA VAL A 168 -7.10 0.20 -2.87
C VAL A 168 -8.32 -0.09 -3.77
N PRO A 169 -8.94 -1.28 -3.71
CA PRO A 169 -8.76 -2.33 -2.70
C PRO A 169 -7.86 -3.50 -3.13
N TYR A 170 -6.92 -3.32 -4.06
CA TYR A 170 -6.15 -4.43 -4.60
C TYR A 170 -4.98 -4.87 -3.72
N ALA A 171 -4.65 -6.16 -3.80
CA ALA A 171 -3.48 -6.78 -3.17
C ALA A 171 -2.71 -7.63 -4.19
N ASN A 172 -1.42 -7.82 -3.92
CA ASN A 172 -0.52 -8.69 -4.67
C ASN A 172 0.22 -9.62 -3.69
N THR A 173 -0.54 -10.40 -2.93
CA THR A 173 0.01 -11.39 -1.99
C THR A 173 0.65 -12.58 -2.72
N GLY A 174 0.26 -12.83 -3.97
CA GLY A 174 0.90 -13.80 -4.86
C GLY A 174 2.28 -13.41 -5.37
N ALA A 175 2.74 -12.17 -5.10
CA ALA A 175 4.03 -11.64 -5.56
C ALA A 175 4.20 -11.70 -7.09
N PHE A 176 3.13 -11.44 -7.84
CA PHE A 176 3.17 -11.30 -9.29
C PHE A 176 4.08 -10.13 -9.68
N THR A 177 4.84 -10.33 -10.75
CA THR A 177 5.78 -9.35 -11.31
C THR A 177 5.43 -9.09 -12.76
N VAL A 178 5.95 -7.97 -13.29
CA VAL A 178 5.85 -7.65 -14.72
C VAL A 178 7.23 -7.74 -15.32
N THR A 179 7.33 -8.39 -16.47
CA THR A 179 8.55 -8.45 -17.27
C THR A 179 8.27 -7.87 -18.65
N VAL A 180 9.31 -7.33 -19.26
CA VAL A 180 9.30 -6.88 -20.65
C VAL A 180 10.62 -7.31 -21.30
N GLU A 181 10.53 -7.80 -22.52
CA GLU A 181 11.68 -8.21 -23.31
C GLU A 181 12.07 -7.08 -24.27
N VAL A 182 13.36 -6.75 -24.32
CA VAL A 182 13.95 -5.86 -25.33
C VAL A 182 14.71 -6.71 -26.33
N ILE A 183 14.35 -6.61 -27.60
CA ILE A 183 14.92 -7.45 -28.65
C ILE A 183 15.99 -6.68 -29.42
N ILE A 184 17.20 -7.23 -29.49
CA ILE A 184 18.26 -6.77 -30.39
C ILE A 184 18.37 -7.77 -31.54
N ALA A 185 18.10 -7.32 -32.75
CA ALA A 185 18.28 -8.10 -33.97
C ALA A 185 19.75 -8.08 -34.44
N GLU A 186 20.10 -9.02 -35.32
CA GLU A 186 21.42 -9.08 -35.97
C GLU A 186 21.75 -7.81 -36.78
#